data_AF-A0A939U7M5-F1
#
_entry.id   AF-A0A939U7M5-F1
#
_cell.length_a   1.000
_cell.length_b   1.000
_cell.length_c   1.000
_cell.angle_alpha   90.00
_cell.angle_beta   90.00
_cell.angle_gamma   90.00
#
_symmetry.space_group_name_H-M   'P 1'
#
loop_
_entity.id
_entity.type
_entity.pdbx_description
1 polymer ?
#
loop_
_entity_poly.entity_id
_entity_poly.type
_entity_poly.pdbx_seq_one_letter_code
_entity_poly.pdbx_strand_id
1 'polypeptide(L)'
;MAEREGLYDVVQNKDGELLFCIRARAGVPDHPHFFFDGVETGLLMRDPKRAILLEFLSPLAIESLQKEDKVLVAEILDDELEHEYYAPVSRVRKLPI
;
A
#
# COMPACT_ATOMS: atom_id res chain seq x y z
N MET A 1 3.80 10.13 13.05
CA MET A 1 2.47 10.53 12.55
C MET A 1 2.37 10.03 11.13
N ALA A 2 1.34 9.26 10.79
CA ALA A 2 1.16 8.77 9.43
C ALA A 2 0.77 9.93 8.50
N GLU A 3 1.37 9.97 7.31
CA GLU A 3 0.92 10.83 6.24
C GLU A 3 -0.21 10.16 5.47
N ARG A 4 -1.08 10.95 4.84
CA ARG A 4 -2.18 10.42 4.01
C ARG A 4 -1.78 10.48 2.55
N GLU A 5 -1.96 9.37 1.83
CA GLU A 5 -1.91 9.41 0.38
C GLU A 5 -3.25 9.93 -0.14
N GLY A 6 -3.25 11.11 -0.76
CA GLY A 6 -4.49 11.79 -1.13
C GLY A 6 -5.16 11.16 -2.35
N LEU A 7 -4.38 10.76 -3.34
CA LEU A 7 -4.82 10.10 -4.58
C LEU A 7 -3.84 8.97 -4.89
N TYR A 8 -4.39 7.80 -5.19
CA TYR A 8 -3.62 6.62 -5.59
C TYR A 8 -4.50 5.75 -6.48
N ASP A 9 -3.87 4.97 -7.34
CA ASP A 9 -4.54 3.95 -8.14
C ASP A 9 -4.28 2.56 -7.56
N VAL A 10 -5.26 1.67 -7.70
CA VAL A 10 -5.10 0.24 -7.39
C VAL A 10 -5.50 -0.57 -8.61
N VAL A 11 -4.57 -1.41 -9.07
CA VAL A 11 -4.78 -2.32 -10.19
C VAL A 11 -4.67 -3.75 -9.68
N GLN A 12 -5.55 -4.62 -10.17
CA GLN A 12 -5.49 -6.04 -9.89
C GLN A 12 -5.16 -6.80 -11.16
N ASN A 13 -4.22 -7.73 -11.09
CA ASN A 13 -3.93 -8.62 -12.21
C ASN A 13 -4.91 -9.80 -12.26
N LYS A 14 -4.79 -10.66 -13.29
CA LYS A 14 -5.65 -11.83 -13.48
C LYS A 14 -5.56 -12.87 -12.35
N ASP A 15 -4.48 -12.84 -11.57
CA ASP A 15 -4.18 -13.79 -10.51
C ASP A 15 -4.67 -13.29 -9.14
N GLY A 16 -5.22 -12.07 -9.08
CA GLY A 16 -5.75 -11.46 -7.86
C GLY A 16 -4.76 -10.55 -7.12
N GLU A 17 -3.51 -10.51 -7.57
CA GLU A 17 -2.45 -9.69 -6.96
C GLU A 17 -2.71 -8.20 -7.22
N LEU A 18 -2.43 -7.38 -6.20
CA LEU A 18 -2.63 -5.94 -6.25
C LEU A 18 -1.34 -5.17 -6.51
N LEU A 19 -1.43 -4.15 -7.35
CA LEU A 19 -0.48 -3.05 -7.49
C LEU A 19 -1.10 -1.77 -6.96
N PHE A 20 -0.44 -1.13 -6.00
CA PHE A 20 -0.74 0.22 -5.53
C PHE A 20 0.21 1.21 -6.20
N CYS A 21 -0.34 2.18 -6.92
CA CYS A 21 0.42 3.28 -7.50
C CYS A 21 0.27 4.51 -6.61
N ILE A 22 1.34 4.90 -5.94
CA ILE A 22 1.36 6.03 -5.00
C ILE A 22 2.41 7.06 -5.45
N ARG A 23 2.35 8.27 -4.90
CA ARG A 23 3.39 9.28 -5.18
C ARG A 23 4.73 8.85 -4.58
N ALA A 24 5.85 9.11 -5.27
CA ALA A 24 7.16 8.76 -4.73
C ALA A 24 7.57 9.61 -3.52
N ARG A 25 8.31 8.99 -2.58
CA ARG A 25 8.87 9.68 -1.40
C ARG A 25 10.39 9.64 -1.42
N ALA A 26 11.01 10.64 -0.78
CA ALA A 26 12.45 10.77 -0.75
C ALA A 26 13.14 9.60 -0.01
N GLY A 27 14.23 9.09 -0.59
CA GLY A 27 14.99 7.96 -0.04
C GLY A 27 14.41 6.62 -0.45
N VAL A 28 15.08 5.54 -0.06
CA VAL A 28 14.74 4.18 -0.51
C VAL A 28 13.73 3.54 0.48
N PRO A 29 12.77 2.74 0.02
CA PRO A 29 11.95 1.87 0.88
C PRO A 29 12.83 0.94 1.73
N ASP A 30 12.45 0.68 2.98
CA ASP A 30 13.25 -0.14 3.89
C ASP A 30 12.34 -1.03 4.76
N HIS A 31 12.38 -2.34 4.52
CA HIS A 31 11.48 -3.33 5.13
C HIS A 31 9.99 -2.90 5.07
N PRO A 32 9.45 -2.65 3.87
CA PRO A 32 8.08 -2.18 3.72
C PRO A 32 7.07 -3.24 4.20
N HIS A 33 5.98 -2.79 4.81
CA HIS A 33 4.94 -3.67 5.33
C HIS A 33 3.57 -3.01 5.22
N PHE A 34 2.58 -3.74 4.70
CA PHE A 34 1.22 -3.26 4.49
C PHE A 34 0.29 -3.82 5.57
N PHE A 35 -0.39 -2.93 6.31
CA PHE A 35 -1.41 -3.32 7.27
C PHE A 35 -2.78 -3.01 6.69
N PHE A 36 -3.69 -3.97 6.74
CA PHE A 36 -5.07 -3.80 6.31
C PHE A 36 -6.00 -3.99 7.50
N ASP A 37 -6.93 -3.04 7.71
CA ASP A 37 -7.88 -3.07 8.83
C ASP A 37 -9.01 -4.09 8.67
N GLY A 38 -9.12 -4.72 7.50
CA GLY A 38 -10.18 -5.66 7.15
C GLY A 38 -11.46 -5.00 6.67
N VAL A 39 -11.51 -3.67 6.59
CA VAL A 39 -12.70 -2.88 6.25
C VAL A 39 -12.45 -2.05 5.01
N GLU A 40 -11.67 -0.98 5.11
CA GLU A 40 -11.51 0.00 4.02
C GLU A 40 -10.19 0.79 4.05
N THR A 41 -9.32 0.52 5.03
CA THR A 41 -8.09 1.31 5.25
C THR A 41 -6.84 0.44 5.24
N GLY A 42 -5.88 0.85 4.41
CA GLY A 42 -4.52 0.34 4.41
C GLY A 42 -3.55 1.30 5.12
N LEU A 43 -2.52 0.77 5.74
CA LEU A 43 -1.35 1.51 6.20
C LEU A 43 -0.10 0.86 5.65
N LEU A 44 0.59 1.55 4.74
CA LEU A 44 1.91 1.17 4.28
C LEU A 44 2.95 1.75 5.23
N MET A 45 3.57 0.90 6.05
CA MET A 45 4.83 1.22 6.68
C MET A 45 5.92 1.08 5.61
N ARG A 46 6.28 2.19 4.96
CA ARG A 46 7.27 2.19 3.86
C ARG A 46 8.69 1.96 4.37
N ASP A 47 8.98 2.58 5.50
CA ASP A 47 10.25 2.52 6.20
C ASP A 47 10.03 2.79 7.71
N PRO A 48 11.01 2.59 8.59
CA PRO A 48 10.84 2.76 10.04
C PRO A 48 10.36 4.16 10.48
N LYS A 49 10.43 5.17 9.61
CA LYS A 49 10.06 6.56 9.91
C LYS A 49 8.81 7.03 9.16
N ARG A 50 8.35 6.30 8.14
CA ARG A 50 7.26 6.73 7.25
C ARG A 50 6.15 5.70 7.16
N ALA A 51 4.99 6.12 7.64
CA ALA A 51 3.74 5.39 7.53
C ALA A 51 2.82 6.19 6.61
N ILE A 52 2.24 5.52 5.62
CA ILE A 52 1.41 6.11 4.57
C ILE A 52 0.02 5.47 4.66
N LEU A 53 -0.99 6.29 4.95
CA LEU A 53 -2.37 5.86 5.06
C LEU A 53 -3.03 5.88 3.68
N LEU A 54 -3.66 4.77 3.32
CA LEU A 54 -4.41 4.55 2.09
C LEU A 54 -5.88 4.33 2.49
N GLU A 55 -6.65 5.41 2.44
CA GLU A 55 -8.07 5.42 2.81
C GLU A 55 -8.95 5.10 1.58
N PHE A 56 -10.19 4.66 1.82
CA PHE A 56 -11.19 4.40 0.77
C PHE A 56 -10.78 3.33 -0.24
N LEU A 57 -10.22 2.21 0.24
CA LEU A 57 -9.90 1.06 -0.61
C LEU A 57 -11.13 0.62 -1.40
N SER A 58 -10.95 0.38 -2.70
CA SER A 58 -12.05 -0.08 -3.55
C SER A 58 -12.53 -1.48 -3.11
N PRO A 59 -13.80 -1.85 -3.36
CA PRO A 59 -14.31 -3.19 -3.02
C PRO A 59 -13.46 -4.33 -3.60
N LEU A 60 -12.90 -4.12 -4.80
CA LEU A 60 -12.01 -5.07 -5.47
C LEU A 60 -10.66 -5.22 -4.75
N ALA A 61 -10.08 -4.10 -4.28
CA ALA A 61 -8.87 -4.13 -3.47
C ALA A 61 -9.12 -4.82 -2.12
N ILE A 62 -10.25 -4.52 -1.46
CA ILE A 62 -10.66 -5.15 -0.21
C ILE A 62 -10.76 -6.67 -0.36
N GLU A 63 -11.46 -7.15 -1.40
CA GLU A 63 -11.59 -8.60 -1.64
C GLU A 63 -10.23 -9.28 -1.80
N SER A 64 -9.32 -8.65 -2.53
CA SER A 64 -7.98 -9.19 -2.81
C SER A 64 -7.13 -9.20 -1.54
N LEU A 65 -7.14 -8.11 -0.76
CA LEU A 65 -6.39 -8.01 0.50
C LEU A 65 -6.82 -9.05 1.53
N GLN A 66 -8.04 -9.60 1.45
CA GLN A 66 -8.48 -10.72 2.30
C GLN A 66 -7.77 -12.04 1.97
N LYS A 67 -7.20 -12.18 0.77
CA LYS A 67 -6.61 -13.42 0.24
C LYS A 67 -5.09 -13.32 0.07
N GLU A 68 -4.60 -12.19 -0.44
CA GLU A 68 -3.20 -12.00 -0.81
C GLU A 68 -2.28 -11.72 0.40
N ASP A 69 -1.12 -12.36 0.44
CA ASP A 69 -0.14 -12.21 1.52
C ASP A 69 0.87 -11.08 1.28
N LYS A 70 0.83 -10.44 0.12
CA LYS A 70 1.66 -9.29 -0.25
C LYS A 70 0.97 -8.43 -1.30
N VAL A 71 1.39 -7.19 -1.42
CA VAL A 71 1.00 -6.26 -2.49
C VAL A 71 2.25 -5.73 -3.17
N LEU A 72 2.14 -5.38 -4.46
CA LEU A 72 3.15 -4.60 -5.17
C LEU A 72 2.86 -3.11 -4.96
N VAL A 73 3.90 -2.32 -4.73
CA VAL A 73 3.82 -0.87 -4.61
C VAL A 73 4.73 -0.25 -5.67
N ALA A 74 4.17 0.63 -6.49
CA ALA A 74 4.90 1.50 -7.40
C ALA A 74 4.83 2.94 -6.89
N GLU A 75 6.00 3.53 -6.71
CA GLU A 75 6.18 4.94 -6.36
C GLU A 75 6.49 5.75 -7.62
N ILE A 76 5.63 6.71 -7.95
CA ILE A 76 5.68 7.46 -9.20
C ILE A 76 5.94 8.95 -8.91
N LEU A 77 6.85 9.56 -9.68
CA LEU A 77 7.10 11.00 -9.69
C LEU A 77 7.18 11.46 -11.15
N ASP A 78 6.39 12.47 -11.52
CA ASP A 78 6.40 13.06 -12.86
C ASP A 78 6.32 12.02 -14.00
N ASP A 79 5.41 11.04 -13.84
CA ASP A 79 5.20 9.89 -14.74
C ASP A 79 6.37 8.89 -14.85
N GLU A 80 7.42 9.05 -14.03
CA GLU A 80 8.53 8.12 -13.92
C GLU A 80 8.38 7.21 -12.69
N LEU A 81 8.74 5.93 -12.88
CA LEU A 81 8.77 4.94 -11.80
C LEU A 81 10.06 5.10 -11.00
N GLU A 82 9.94 5.57 -9.75
CA GLU A 82 11.08 5.79 -8.85
C GLU A 82 11.44 4.52 -8.07
N HIS A 83 10.43 3.84 -7.52
CA HIS A 83 10.61 2.60 -6.77
C HIS A 83 9.49 1.61 -7.07
N GLU A 84 9.85 0.33 -7.11
CA GLU A 84 8.90 -0.79 -7.18
C GLU A 84 9.32 -1.86 -6.15
N TYR A 85 8.38 -2.29 -5.31
CA TYR A 85 8.67 -3.27 -4.27
C TYR A 85 7.43 -4.00 -3.77
N TYR A 86 7.64 -5.22 -3.26
CA TYR A 86 6.59 -5.95 -2.55
C TYR A 86 6.55 -5.55 -1.08
N ALA A 87 5.34 -5.38 -0.54
CA ALA A 87 5.08 -5.21 0.88
C ALA A 87 4.21 -6.39 1.37
N PRO A 88 4.67 -7.19 2.35
CA PRO A 88 3.85 -8.22 2.97
C PRO A 88 2.61 -7.61 3.63
N VAL A 89 1.50 -8.34 3.61
CA VAL A 89 0.21 -7.90 4.16
C VAL A 89 -0.01 -8.52 5.54
N SER A 90 -0.36 -7.69 6.53
CA SER A 90 -0.97 -8.14 7.78
C SER A 90 -2.37 -7.58 7.93
N ARG A 91 -3.33 -8.48 8.14
CA ARG A 91 -4.71 -8.14 8.46
C ARG A 91 -4.81 -7.92 9.97
N VAL A 92 -5.22 -6.73 10.39
CA VAL A 92 -5.25 -6.32 11.78
C VAL A 92 -6.60 -5.72 12.14
N ARG A 93 -7.03 -5.84 13.40
CA ARG A 93 -8.25 -5.15 13.87
C ARG A 93 -8.04 -3.66 14.09
N LYS A 94 -6.78 -3.23 14.29
CA LYS A 94 -6.39 -1.85 14.54
C LYS A 94 -5.04 -1.60 13.88
N LEU A 95 -4.96 -0.53 13.07
CA LEU A 95 -3.74 -0.14 12.39
C LEU A 95 -2.67 0.35 13.40
N PRO A 96 -1.38 0.04 13.17
CA PRO A 96 -0.27 0.49 14.02
C PRO A 96 0.13 1.93 13.69
N ILE A 97 -0.75 2.89 14.01
CA ILE A 97 -0.55 4.33 13.81
C ILE A 97 -0.09 5.07 15.08
#